data_AF-D6Y5V0-F1
#
_entry.id   AF-D6Y5V0-F1
#
_cell.length_a   1.000
_cell.length_b   1.000
_cell.length_c   1.000
_cell.angle_alpha   90.00
_cell.angle_beta   90.00
_cell.angle_gamma   90.00
#
_symmetry.space_group_name_H-M   'P 1'
#
loop_
_entity.id
_entity.type
_entity.pdbx_description
1 polymer ?
#
loop_
_entity_poly.entity_id
_entity_poly.type
_entity_poly.pdbx_seq_one_letter_code
_entity_poly.pdbx_strand_id
1 'polypeptide(L)'
;MTSVYLAPVPRSTVAAQRDDGPLAAAMGRLVLGQIPPLPPVIAAAFVTGALLLLGVTGADDFSVFAPAVVLLLAGAGSSHPHDGRLDWLVPPVLRLTEYGFVASLGFGRSVPPVLIALLIGAIAFHHYDLVHRLRQRVYPPSWLAAAGLGWDGRMLLIAFGGLLDLVPFVFAVLAVYLWGLFGWESLTAWLAAPGSGNAAADADVQE
;
A
#
# COMPACT_ATOMS: atom_id res chain seq x y z
N MET A 1 -30.06 1.21 13.31
CA MET A 1 -29.26 0.08 13.82
C MET A 1 -27.92 0.11 13.10
N THR A 2 -26.94 0.81 13.67
CA THR A 2 -25.60 0.93 13.12
C THR A 2 -24.91 -0.40 13.35
N SER A 3 -24.87 -1.24 12.32
CA SER A 3 -24.08 -2.47 12.37
C SER A 3 -22.62 -2.04 12.52
N VAL A 4 -22.13 -2.04 13.75
CA VAL A 4 -20.71 -1.95 14.05
C VAL A 4 -20.11 -3.19 13.40
N TYR A 5 -19.64 -3.07 12.16
CA TYR A 5 -18.84 -4.10 11.54
C TYR A 5 -17.63 -4.29 12.47
N LEU A 6 -17.63 -5.40 13.20
CA LEU A 6 -16.45 -5.89 13.91
C LEU A 6 -15.43 -6.25 12.85
N ALA A 7 -14.69 -5.24 12.39
CA ALA A 7 -13.56 -5.43 11.51
C ALA A 7 -12.59 -6.40 12.21
N PRO A 8 -12.17 -7.49 11.55
CA PRO A 8 -11.30 -8.47 12.17
C PRO A 8 -10.02 -7.81 12.67
N VAL A 9 -9.63 -8.12 13.90
CA VAL A 9 -8.34 -7.68 14.45
C VAL A 9 -7.22 -8.32 13.62
N PRO A 10 -6.30 -7.53 13.03
CA PRO A 10 -5.18 -8.08 12.29
C PRO A 10 -4.28 -8.91 13.19
N ARG A 11 -3.77 -10.04 12.66
CA ARG A 11 -2.83 -10.92 13.37
C ARG A 11 -1.50 -10.22 13.70
N SER A 12 -1.10 -9.29 12.85
CA SER A 12 0.10 -8.46 13.00
C SER A 12 -0.19 -7.07 12.41
N THR A 13 0.22 -6.03 13.13
CA THR A 13 0.15 -4.65 12.62
C THR A 13 1.07 -4.46 11.43
N VAL A 14 2.24 -5.11 11.43
CA VAL A 14 3.19 -5.10 10.32
C VAL A 14 2.58 -5.73 9.07
N ALA A 15 1.92 -6.88 9.23
CA ALA A 15 1.23 -7.54 8.11
C ALA A 15 0.11 -6.65 7.54
N ALA A 16 -0.67 -5.99 8.40
CA ALA A 16 -1.72 -5.06 7.94
C ALA A 16 -1.13 -3.87 7.16
N GLN A 17 0.04 -3.38 7.55
CA GLN A 17 0.72 -2.23 6.94
C GLN A 17 1.46 -2.56 5.63
N ARG A 18 1.62 -3.84 5.28
CA ARG A 18 2.27 -4.23 4.02
C ARG A 18 1.44 -3.89 2.79
N ASP A 19 0.11 -3.79 2.94
CA ASP A 19 -0.82 -3.49 1.84
C ASP A 19 -0.68 -4.48 0.66
N ASP A 20 -0.51 -5.76 0.98
CA ASP A 20 -0.41 -6.84 0.00
C ASP A 20 -1.74 -7.06 -0.73
N GLY A 21 -1.71 -7.04 -2.06
CA GLY A 21 -2.85 -7.39 -2.90
C GLY A 21 -2.95 -8.88 -3.19
N PRO A 22 -3.88 -9.28 -4.09
CA PRO A 22 -4.25 -10.68 -4.28
C PRO A 22 -3.10 -11.58 -4.74
N LEU A 23 -2.18 -11.09 -5.57
CA LEU A 23 -1.09 -11.90 -6.10
C LEU A 23 0.00 -12.08 -5.04
N ALA A 24 0.36 -11.03 -4.33
CA ALA A 24 1.28 -11.12 -3.19
C ALA A 24 0.74 -12.09 -2.13
N ALA A 25 -0.54 -11.99 -1.78
CA ALA A 25 -1.20 -12.90 -0.85
C ALA A 25 -1.25 -14.36 -1.37
N ALA A 26 -1.50 -14.56 -2.66
CA ALA A 26 -1.49 -15.89 -3.27
C ALA A 26 -0.09 -16.51 -3.20
N MET A 27 0.95 -15.74 -3.50
CA MET A 27 2.32 -16.22 -3.47
C MET A 27 2.79 -16.56 -2.05
N GLY A 28 2.42 -15.75 -1.06
CA GLY A 28 2.65 -16.09 0.35
C GLY A 28 1.99 -17.40 0.75
N ARG A 29 0.76 -17.67 0.30
CA ARG A 29 0.07 -18.94 0.58
C ARG A 29 0.82 -20.15 0.00
N LEU A 30 1.45 -20.03 -1.16
CA LEU A 30 2.24 -21.11 -1.75
C LEU A 30 3.46 -21.50 -0.91
N VAL A 31 4.02 -20.54 -0.17
CA VAL A 31 5.22 -20.71 0.66
C VAL A 31 4.88 -21.00 2.13
N LEU A 32 3.59 -20.97 2.50
CA LEU A 32 3.10 -21.31 3.84
C LEU A 32 3.77 -20.53 4.99
N GLY A 33 4.24 -19.31 4.73
CA GLY A 33 4.85 -18.43 5.73
C GLY A 33 6.27 -18.83 6.15
N GLN A 34 6.92 -19.74 5.43
CA GLN A 34 8.26 -20.24 5.79
C GLN A 34 9.40 -19.28 5.40
N ILE A 35 9.15 -18.31 4.52
CA ILE A 35 10.17 -17.34 4.10
C ILE A 35 10.16 -16.14 5.05
N PRO A 36 11.29 -15.81 5.70
CA PRO A 36 11.39 -14.58 6.48
C PRO A 36 11.22 -13.37 5.56
N PRO A 37 10.46 -12.35 5.97
CA PRO A 37 9.92 -11.37 5.03
C PRO A 37 10.93 -10.29 4.63
N LEU A 38 11.90 -9.97 5.50
CA LEU A 38 12.80 -8.84 5.29
C LEU A 38 13.88 -9.07 4.21
N PRO A 39 14.67 -10.17 4.24
CA PRO A 39 15.70 -10.40 3.23
C PRO A 39 15.20 -10.32 1.78
N PRO A 40 14.08 -10.96 1.39
CA PRO A 40 13.61 -10.88 0.01
C PRO A 40 13.03 -9.49 -0.34
N VAL A 41 12.47 -8.76 0.63
CA VAL A 41 12.03 -7.37 0.42
C VAL A 41 13.22 -6.44 0.17
N ILE A 42 14.33 -6.62 0.87
CA ILE A 42 15.57 -5.86 0.62
C ILE A 42 16.13 -6.19 -0.77
N ALA A 43 16.17 -7.48 -1.13
CA ALA A 43 16.61 -7.90 -2.46
C ALA A 43 15.71 -7.31 -3.56
N ALA A 44 14.38 -7.32 -3.35
CA ALA A 44 13.41 -6.70 -4.24
C ALA A 44 13.68 -5.22 -4.46
N ALA A 45 13.87 -4.47 -3.37
CA ALA A 45 14.14 -3.04 -3.42
C ALA A 45 15.46 -2.73 -4.14
N PHE A 46 16.51 -3.52 -3.88
CA PHE A 46 17.81 -3.35 -4.54
C PHE A 46 17.72 -3.58 -6.06
N VAL A 47 17.16 -4.72 -6.48
CA VAL A 47 17.02 -5.05 -7.91
C VAL A 47 16.10 -4.05 -8.60
N THR A 48 15.01 -3.65 -7.95
CA THR A 48 14.11 -2.61 -8.48
C THR A 48 14.84 -1.29 -8.63
N GLY A 49 15.59 -0.84 -7.63
CA GLY A 49 16.38 0.38 -7.71
C GLY A 49 17.39 0.35 -8.86
N ALA A 50 18.03 -0.78 -9.11
CA ALA A 50 18.90 -0.97 -10.27
C ALA A 50 18.15 -0.87 -11.60
N LEU A 51 16.98 -1.52 -11.73
CA LEU A 51 16.15 -1.44 -12.94
C LEU A 51 15.68 -0.01 -13.22
N LEU A 52 15.24 0.70 -12.17
CA LEU A 52 14.81 2.10 -12.28
C LEU A 52 15.97 3.00 -12.71
N LEU A 53 17.16 2.80 -12.16
CA LEU A 53 18.36 3.56 -12.55
C LEU A 53 18.72 3.31 -14.02
N LEU A 54 18.70 2.05 -14.46
CA LEU A 54 18.97 1.69 -15.85
C LEU A 54 17.94 2.31 -16.82
N GLY A 55 16.66 2.26 -16.47
CA GLY A 55 15.60 2.89 -17.25
C GLY A 55 15.77 4.41 -17.36
N VAL A 56 16.23 5.09 -16.30
CA VAL A 56 16.53 6.53 -16.34
C VAL A 56 17.73 6.84 -17.27
N THR A 57 18.70 5.93 -17.37
CA THR A 57 19.86 6.12 -18.28
C THR A 57 19.56 5.86 -19.76
N GLY A 58 18.32 5.48 -20.11
CA GLY A 58 17.88 5.25 -21.49
C GLY A 58 18.27 3.88 -22.07
N ALA A 59 18.77 2.97 -21.24
CA ALA A 59 19.09 1.60 -21.63
C ALA A 59 17.84 0.71 -21.53
N ASP A 60 16.99 0.72 -22.57
CA ASP A 60 15.72 0.00 -22.69
C ASP A 60 14.72 0.21 -21.52
N ASP A 61 13.43 -0.03 -21.74
CA ASP A 61 12.39 0.20 -20.71
C ASP A 61 12.27 -0.96 -19.71
N PHE A 62 13.41 -1.38 -19.13
CA PHE A 62 13.45 -2.47 -18.16
C PHE A 62 12.70 -2.15 -16.86
N SER A 63 12.40 -0.87 -16.60
CA SER A 63 11.61 -0.41 -15.45
C SER A 63 10.24 -1.07 -15.38
N VAL A 64 9.65 -1.44 -16.52
CA VAL A 64 8.35 -2.12 -16.61
C VAL A 64 8.34 -3.47 -15.89
N PHE A 65 9.50 -4.12 -15.73
CA PHE A 65 9.62 -5.40 -15.02
C PHE A 65 9.75 -5.26 -13.50
N ALA A 66 9.93 -4.04 -12.98
CA ALA A 66 10.06 -3.81 -11.54
C ALA A 66 8.92 -4.43 -10.71
N PRO A 67 7.63 -4.29 -11.06
CA PRO A 67 6.55 -4.91 -10.28
C PRO A 67 6.64 -6.43 -10.21
N ALA A 68 7.11 -7.08 -11.28
CA ALA A 68 7.28 -8.53 -11.29
C ALA A 68 8.40 -8.96 -10.33
N VAL A 69 9.52 -8.23 -10.31
CA VAL A 69 10.62 -8.47 -9.36
C VAL A 69 10.16 -8.30 -7.92
N VAL A 70 9.47 -7.21 -7.61
CA VAL A 70 8.98 -6.97 -6.25
C VAL A 70 7.95 -8.03 -5.89
N LEU A 71 7.01 -8.37 -6.78
CA LEU A 71 6.03 -9.43 -6.56
C LEU A 71 6.72 -10.77 -6.23
N LEU A 72 7.65 -11.21 -7.06
CA LEU A 72 8.32 -12.51 -6.96
C LEU A 72 9.23 -12.64 -5.74
N LEU A 73 9.83 -11.54 -5.28
CA LEU A 73 10.70 -11.57 -4.11
C LEU A 73 9.90 -11.24 -2.84
N ALA A 74 9.24 -10.09 -2.79
CA ALA A 74 8.58 -9.61 -1.58
C ALA A 74 7.23 -10.28 -1.30
N GLY A 75 6.52 -10.78 -2.31
CA GLY A 75 5.21 -11.40 -2.14
C GLY A 75 5.27 -12.73 -1.38
N ALA A 76 6.39 -13.46 -1.44
CA ALA A 76 6.55 -14.75 -0.78
C ALA A 76 6.50 -14.62 0.75
N GLY A 77 6.98 -13.48 1.27
CA GLY A 77 6.97 -13.15 2.69
C GLY A 77 5.62 -12.64 3.21
N SER A 78 4.58 -12.51 2.38
CA SER A 78 3.30 -11.91 2.79
C SER A 78 2.52 -12.75 3.81
N SER A 79 2.73 -14.06 3.82
CA SER A 79 2.08 -15.00 4.75
C SER A 79 2.85 -15.23 6.04
N HIS A 80 4.04 -14.63 6.18
CA HIS A 80 4.84 -14.73 7.40
C HIS A 80 4.09 -14.07 8.59
N PRO A 81 4.24 -14.56 9.83
CA PRO A 81 3.60 -13.93 11.00
C PRO A 81 4.03 -12.48 11.28
N HIS A 82 5.18 -12.08 10.74
CA HIS A 82 5.80 -10.76 10.92
C HIS A 82 6.07 -10.39 12.40
N ASP A 83 6.62 -11.33 13.17
CA ASP A 83 6.93 -11.24 14.59
C ASP A 83 8.42 -10.94 14.88
N GLY A 84 9.26 -10.81 13.83
CA GLY A 84 10.67 -10.53 13.95
C GLY A 84 10.97 -9.07 14.36
N ARG A 85 12.10 -8.87 15.09
CA ARG A 85 12.55 -7.55 15.58
C ARG A 85 12.78 -6.51 14.48
N LEU A 86 13.06 -6.94 13.26
CA LEU A 86 13.31 -6.07 12.11
C LEU A 86 12.17 -6.10 11.08
N ASP A 87 11.11 -6.89 11.32
CA ASP A 87 10.01 -7.02 10.37
C ASP A 87 9.23 -5.71 10.19
N TRP A 88 9.33 -4.79 11.14
CA TRP A 88 8.80 -3.42 11.00
C TRP A 88 9.41 -2.63 9.84
N LEU A 89 10.60 -3.02 9.33
CA LEU A 89 11.22 -2.42 8.14
C LEU A 89 10.54 -2.84 6.84
N VAL A 90 9.74 -3.91 6.86
CA VAL A 90 9.12 -4.46 5.65
C VAL A 90 8.13 -3.47 5.00
N PRO A 91 7.14 -2.89 5.72
CA PRO A 91 6.27 -1.87 5.16
C PRO A 91 7.00 -0.64 4.57
N PRO A 92 7.93 0.04 5.27
CA PRO A 92 8.58 1.22 4.72
C PRO A 92 9.46 0.92 3.51
N VAL A 93 10.13 -0.24 3.44
CA VAL A 93 10.91 -0.63 2.25
C VAL A 93 10.00 -0.91 1.06
N LEU A 94 8.86 -1.59 1.26
CA LEU A 94 7.86 -1.77 0.21
C LEU A 94 7.32 -0.43 -0.30
N ARG A 95 7.03 0.51 0.61
CA ARG A 95 6.55 1.85 0.23
C ARG A 95 7.57 2.65 -0.54
N LEU A 96 8.83 2.64 -0.09
CA LEU A 96 9.91 3.31 -0.81
C LEU A 96 10.04 2.74 -2.24
N THR A 97 9.91 1.43 -2.38
CA THR A 97 9.97 0.74 -3.68
C THR A 97 8.79 1.13 -4.58
N GLU A 98 7.58 1.13 -4.05
CA GLU A 98 6.38 1.53 -4.79
C GLU A 98 6.47 3.01 -5.22
N TYR A 99 6.82 3.92 -4.31
CA TYR A 99 6.94 5.35 -4.62
C TYR A 99 8.05 5.62 -5.61
N GLY A 100 9.20 4.95 -5.46
CA GLY A 100 10.30 5.02 -6.40
C GLY A 100 9.87 4.61 -7.80
N PHE A 101 9.17 3.47 -7.92
CA PHE A 101 8.65 3.00 -9.21
C PHE A 101 7.65 3.98 -9.84
N VAL A 102 6.66 4.45 -9.07
CA VAL A 102 5.65 5.42 -9.55
C VAL A 102 6.33 6.73 -10.01
N ALA A 103 7.27 7.26 -9.23
CA ALA A 103 7.99 8.47 -9.58
C ALA A 103 8.86 8.27 -10.82
N SER A 104 9.67 7.22 -10.86
CA SER A 104 10.57 6.92 -11.98
C SER A 104 9.80 6.75 -13.29
N LEU A 105 8.73 5.96 -13.31
CA LEU A 105 7.94 5.78 -14.54
C LEU A 105 7.17 7.05 -14.91
N GLY A 106 6.61 7.76 -13.92
CA GLY A 106 5.90 9.01 -14.14
C GLY A 106 6.79 10.08 -14.79
N PHE A 107 7.97 10.33 -14.23
CA PHE A 107 8.93 11.28 -14.81
C PHE A 107 9.51 10.76 -16.14
N GLY A 108 9.82 9.47 -16.24
CA GLY A 108 10.33 8.86 -17.47
C GLY A 108 9.35 8.93 -18.65
N ARG A 109 8.05 8.96 -18.38
CA ARG A 109 6.98 9.11 -19.39
C ARG A 109 6.35 10.51 -19.43
N SER A 110 7.03 11.52 -18.88
CA SER A 110 6.59 12.92 -18.91
C SER A 110 5.17 13.16 -18.36
N VAL A 111 4.74 12.36 -17.38
CA VAL A 111 3.48 12.56 -16.68
C VAL A 111 3.54 13.92 -15.94
N PRO A 112 2.50 14.76 -16.01
CA PRO A 112 2.44 16.00 -15.24
C PRO A 112 2.77 15.76 -13.75
N PRO A 113 3.72 16.50 -13.15
CA PRO A 113 4.16 16.25 -11.77
C PRO A 113 3.02 16.26 -10.75
N VAL A 114 1.96 17.03 -11.00
CA VAL A 114 0.74 17.04 -10.18
C VAL A 114 0.05 15.68 -10.13
N LEU A 115 0.00 14.92 -11.23
CA LEU A 115 -0.62 13.58 -11.24
C LEU A 115 0.25 12.57 -10.50
N ILE A 116 1.58 12.67 -10.63
CA ILE A 116 2.53 11.86 -9.85
C ILE A 116 2.33 12.13 -8.35
N ALA A 117 2.29 13.40 -7.97
CA ALA A 117 2.09 13.83 -6.59
C ALA A 117 0.72 13.42 -6.04
N LEU A 118 -0.35 13.52 -6.84
CA LEU A 118 -1.70 13.09 -6.43
C LEU A 118 -1.76 11.57 -6.22
N LEU A 119 -1.16 10.78 -7.10
CA LEU A 119 -1.13 9.33 -6.96
C LEU A 119 -0.32 8.89 -5.74
N ILE A 120 0.92 9.38 -5.62
CA ILE A 120 1.77 9.12 -4.44
C ILE A 120 1.07 9.62 -3.17
N GLY A 121 0.41 10.78 -3.24
CA GLY A 121 -0.35 11.37 -2.14
C GLY A 121 -1.51 10.49 -1.69
N ALA A 122 -2.29 9.93 -2.61
CA ALA A 122 -3.39 9.01 -2.28
C ALA A 122 -2.87 7.75 -1.58
N ILE A 123 -1.78 7.18 -2.11
CA ILE A 123 -1.15 6.00 -1.54
C ILE A 123 -0.57 6.35 -0.15
N ALA A 124 0.15 7.45 0.00
CA ALA A 124 0.71 7.90 1.27
C ALA A 124 -0.37 8.21 2.32
N PHE A 125 -1.48 8.84 1.89
CA PHE A 125 -2.64 9.09 2.74
C PHE A 125 -3.21 7.77 3.29
N HIS A 126 -3.41 6.76 2.44
CA HIS A 126 -3.89 5.44 2.89
C HIS A 126 -2.99 4.82 3.97
N HIS A 127 -1.67 4.83 3.77
CA HIS A 127 -0.73 4.29 4.75
C HIS A 127 -0.73 5.09 6.05
N TYR A 128 -0.82 6.41 5.94
CA TYR A 128 -0.87 7.30 7.10
C TYR A 128 -2.15 7.08 7.92
N ASP A 129 -3.31 7.02 7.25
CA ASP A 129 -4.61 6.74 7.87
C ASP A 129 -4.59 5.38 8.57
N LEU A 130 -4.04 4.35 7.91
CA LEU A 130 -3.90 3.01 8.47
C LEU A 130 -3.01 2.98 9.72
N VAL A 131 -1.89 3.71 9.73
CA VAL A 131 -1.02 3.84 10.92
C VAL A 131 -1.79 4.44 12.10
N HIS A 132 -2.56 5.51 11.87
CA HIS A 132 -3.32 6.18 12.93
C HIS A 132 -4.44 5.30 13.48
N ARG A 133 -5.15 4.64 12.58
CA ARG A 133 -6.18 3.65 12.90
C ARG A 133 -5.67 2.52 13.77
N LEU A 134 -4.57 1.89 13.37
CA LEU A 134 -3.97 0.79 14.15
C LEU A 134 -3.49 1.26 15.52
N ARG A 135 -2.97 2.49 15.64
CA ARG A 135 -2.60 3.09 16.95
C ARG A 135 -3.81 3.28 17.86
N GLN A 136 -4.96 3.64 17.29
CA GLN A 136 -6.21 3.85 18.02
C GLN A 136 -7.10 2.60 18.11
N ARG A 137 -6.61 1.44 17.63
CA ARG A 137 -7.35 0.17 17.56
C ARG A 137 -8.68 0.27 16.78
N VAL A 138 -8.72 1.17 15.81
CA VAL A 138 -9.78 1.25 14.79
C VAL A 138 -9.29 0.44 13.61
N TYR A 139 -9.98 -0.64 13.24
CA TYR A 139 -9.53 -1.51 12.15
C TYR A 139 -10.29 -1.19 10.86
N PRO A 140 -9.59 -1.07 9.71
CA PRO A 140 -10.26 -0.84 8.44
C PRO A 140 -11.10 -2.05 8.05
N PRO A 141 -12.16 -1.86 7.25
CA PRO A 141 -12.94 -2.97 6.76
C PRO A 141 -12.11 -3.87 5.84
N SER A 142 -12.36 -5.18 5.88
CA SER A 142 -11.55 -6.18 5.16
C SER A 142 -11.57 -6.04 3.64
N TRP A 143 -12.62 -5.42 3.07
CA TRP A 143 -12.72 -5.18 1.63
C TRP A 143 -11.80 -4.04 1.16
N LEU A 144 -11.36 -3.15 2.04
CA LEU A 144 -10.60 -1.96 1.67
C LEU A 144 -9.25 -2.32 1.04
N ALA A 145 -8.56 -3.32 1.58
CA ALA A 145 -7.29 -3.79 1.03
C ALA A 145 -7.46 -4.34 -0.40
N ALA A 146 -8.52 -5.12 -0.65
CA ALA A 146 -8.81 -5.67 -1.96
C ALA A 146 -9.22 -4.57 -2.97
N ALA A 147 -10.06 -3.62 -2.55
CA ALA A 147 -10.46 -2.49 -3.38
C ALA A 147 -9.28 -1.53 -3.65
N GLY A 148 -8.36 -1.37 -2.70
CA GLY A 148 -7.14 -0.58 -2.86
C GLY A 148 -6.12 -1.19 -3.84
N LEU A 149 -6.41 -2.37 -4.40
CA LEU A 149 -5.59 -3.16 -5.33
C LEU A 149 -4.28 -3.70 -4.74
N GLY A 150 -3.94 -3.35 -3.51
CA GLY A 150 -2.62 -3.57 -2.93
C GLY A 150 -1.49 -2.92 -3.72
N TRP A 151 -0.25 -3.05 -3.24
CA TRP A 151 0.91 -2.50 -3.95
C TRP A 151 1.20 -3.26 -5.26
N ASP A 152 1.01 -4.58 -5.29
CA ASP A 152 1.25 -5.41 -6.48
C ASP A 152 0.27 -5.08 -7.61
N GLY A 153 -1.02 -4.94 -7.31
CA GLY A 153 -2.02 -4.59 -8.32
C GLY A 153 -1.81 -3.19 -8.89
N ARG A 154 -1.51 -2.19 -8.05
CA ARG A 154 -1.22 -0.83 -8.51
C ARG A 154 0.04 -0.77 -9.37
N MET A 155 1.13 -1.39 -8.92
CA MET A 155 2.38 -1.40 -9.67
C MET A 155 2.24 -2.14 -11.01
N LEU A 156 1.53 -3.27 -11.05
CA LEU A 156 1.26 -4.00 -12.30
C LEU A 156 0.38 -3.22 -13.28
N LEU A 157 -0.67 -2.55 -12.79
CA LEU A 157 -1.53 -1.74 -13.64
C LEU A 157 -0.75 -0.58 -14.27
N ILE A 158 0.13 0.05 -13.50
CA ILE A 158 1.00 1.12 -13.95
C ILE A 158 2.02 0.60 -15.00
N ALA A 159 2.66 -0.54 -14.75
CA ALA A 159 3.56 -1.16 -15.72
C ALA A 159 2.84 -1.55 -17.02
N PHE A 160 1.62 -2.08 -16.94
CA PHE A 160 0.81 -2.38 -18.12
C PHE A 160 0.43 -1.11 -18.89
N GLY A 161 0.12 -0.02 -18.19
CA GLY A 161 0.00 1.32 -18.79
C GLY A 161 1.28 1.75 -19.52
N GLY A 162 2.46 1.43 -18.96
CA GLY A 162 3.76 1.64 -19.60
C GLY A 162 3.90 0.91 -20.94
N LEU A 163 3.54 -0.37 -20.96
CA LEU A 163 3.58 -1.20 -22.18
C LEU A 163 2.65 -0.68 -23.28
N LEU A 164 1.52 -0.09 -22.90
CA LEU A 164 0.52 0.45 -23.84
C LEU A 164 0.71 1.94 -24.15
N ASP A 165 1.73 2.58 -23.57
CA ASP A 165 1.96 4.03 -23.64
C ASP A 165 0.77 4.89 -23.14
N LEU A 166 0.08 4.38 -22.11
CA LEU A 166 -1.09 5.00 -21.46
C LEU A 166 -0.77 5.51 -20.04
N VAL A 167 0.51 5.68 -19.69
CA VAL A 167 0.93 6.00 -18.31
C VAL A 167 0.22 7.25 -17.74
N PRO A 168 0.14 8.40 -18.44
CA PRO A 168 -0.56 9.57 -17.90
C PRO A 168 -2.05 9.30 -17.61
N PHE A 169 -2.71 8.53 -18.48
CA PHE A 169 -4.11 8.15 -18.32
C PHE A 169 -4.29 7.23 -17.11
N VAL A 170 -3.47 6.19 -16.99
CA VAL A 170 -3.51 5.26 -15.85
C VAL A 170 -3.25 5.99 -14.53
N PHE A 171 -2.30 6.93 -14.50
CA PHE A 171 -2.03 7.74 -13.31
C PHE A 171 -3.23 8.58 -12.91
N ALA A 172 -3.87 9.26 -13.87
CA ALA A 172 -5.05 10.08 -13.60
C ALA A 172 -6.22 9.23 -13.06
N VAL A 173 -6.52 8.12 -13.71
CA VAL A 173 -7.61 7.22 -13.29
C VAL A 173 -7.33 6.62 -11.91
N LEU A 174 -6.12 6.12 -11.67
CA LEU A 174 -5.74 5.58 -10.37
C LEU A 174 -5.77 6.64 -9.28
N ALA A 175 -5.25 7.84 -9.53
CA ALA A 175 -5.28 8.91 -8.55
C ALA A 175 -6.71 9.26 -8.12
N VAL A 176 -7.62 9.46 -9.10
CA VAL A 176 -9.04 9.75 -8.82
C VAL A 176 -9.69 8.58 -8.08
N TYR A 177 -9.46 7.34 -8.55
CA TYR A 177 -10.01 6.14 -7.93
C TYR A 177 -9.58 5.98 -6.47
N LEU A 178 -8.28 6.08 -6.19
CA LEU A 178 -7.72 5.86 -4.86
C LEU A 178 -8.07 7.01 -3.90
N TRP A 179 -8.05 8.26 -4.37
CA TRP A 179 -8.53 9.38 -3.55
C TRP A 179 -10.01 9.25 -3.21
N GLY A 180 -10.84 8.87 -4.19
CA GLY A 180 -12.25 8.62 -3.97
C GLY A 180 -12.46 7.50 -2.95
N LEU A 181 -11.79 6.37 -3.14
CA LEU A 181 -11.90 5.18 -2.29
C LEU A 181 -11.43 5.43 -0.85
N PHE A 182 -10.17 5.82 -0.70
CA PHE A 182 -9.55 5.99 0.62
C PHE A 182 -10.07 7.24 1.34
N GLY A 183 -10.32 8.32 0.61
CA GLY A 183 -10.90 9.54 1.17
C GLY A 183 -12.33 9.31 1.66
N TRP A 184 -13.16 8.61 0.89
CA TRP A 184 -14.52 8.27 1.30
C TRP A 184 -14.53 7.36 2.54
N GLU A 185 -13.75 6.27 2.54
CA GLU A 185 -13.72 5.35 3.68
C GLU A 185 -13.14 6.03 4.93
N SER A 186 -12.09 6.83 4.78
CA SER A 186 -11.53 7.63 5.88
C SER A 186 -12.54 8.61 6.45
N LEU A 187 -13.19 9.41 5.61
CA LEU A 187 -14.17 10.38 6.07
C LEU A 187 -15.35 9.70 6.79
N THR A 188 -15.91 8.64 6.21
CA THR A 188 -17.05 7.94 6.81
C THR A 188 -16.70 7.23 8.11
N ALA A 189 -15.50 6.64 8.21
CA ALA A 189 -15.04 5.99 9.44
C ALA A 189 -14.80 6.99 10.58
N TRP A 190 -14.13 8.11 10.30
CA TRP A 190 -13.82 9.12 11.32
C TRP A 190 -15.05 9.92 11.75
N LEU A 191 -16.02 10.17 10.86
CA LEU A 191 -17.30 10.78 11.23
C LEU A 191 -18.18 9.87 12.09
N ALA A 192 -18.02 8.54 11.97
CA ALA A 192 -18.74 7.57 12.78
C ALA A 192 -18.08 7.28 14.14
N ALA A 193 -16.84 7.72 14.36
CA ALA A 193 -16.14 7.53 15.62
C ALA A 193 -16.81 8.36 16.74
N PRO A 194 -17.20 7.77 17.88
CA PRO A 194 -17.78 8.51 19.00
C PRO A 194 -16.81 9.62 19.44
N GLY A 195 -17.30 10.86 19.51
CA GLY A 195 -16.51 11.99 19.96
C GLY A 195 -16.03 11.76 21.40
N SER A 196 -14.72 11.87 21.62
CA SER A 196 -14.06 11.78 22.93
C SER A 196 -14.56 12.83 23.94
N GLY A 197 -15.39 13.79 23.53
CA GLY A 197 -15.95 14.83 24.37
C GLY A 197 -17.17 14.44 25.20
N ASN A 198 -17.97 13.44 24.81
CA ASN A 198 -19.20 13.11 25.54
C ASN A 198 -18.97 12.13 26.70
N ALA A 199 -17.96 11.27 26.60
CA ALA A 199 -17.64 10.32 27.68
C ALA A 199 -17.06 11.01 28.94
N ALA A 200 -16.47 12.20 28.79
CA ALA A 200 -16.01 13.00 29.93
C ALA A 200 -17.16 13.80 30.58
N ALA A 201 -18.11 14.30 29.78
CA ALA A 201 -19.26 15.04 30.29
C ALA A 201 -20.24 14.15 31.07
N ASP A 202 -20.39 12.87 30.69
CA ASP A 202 -21.24 11.93 31.43
C ASP A 202 -20.60 11.46 32.75
N ALA A 203 -19.26 11.53 32.87
CA ALA A 203 -18.55 11.17 34.10
C ALA A 203 -18.64 12.25 35.18
N ASP A 204 -18.63 13.53 34.79
CA ASP A 204 -18.71 14.68 35.71
C ASP A 204 -20.13 14.96 36.24
N VAL A 205 -21.18 14.39 35.62
CA VAL A 205 -22.59 14.56 36.06
C VAL A 205 -22.98 13.52 37.14
N GLN A 206 -22.08 12.58 37.44
CA GLN A 206 -22.36 11.44 38.33
C GLN A 206 -21.57 11.46 39.66
N GLU A 207 -20.81 12.53 39.93
CA GLU A 207 -20.31 12.91 41.27
C GLU A 207 -21.15 14.03 41.90
#